data_AF-A0A967WTM3-F1
#
_entry.id   AF-A0A967WTM3-F1
#
_cell.length_a   1.000
_cell.length_b   1.000
_cell.length_c   1.000
_cell.angle_alpha   90.00
_cell.angle_beta   90.00
_cell.angle_gamma   90.00
#
_symmetry.space_group_name_H-M   'P 1'
#
loop_
_entity.id
_entity.type
_entity.pdbx_description
1 polymer ?
#
loop_
_entity_poly.entity_id
_entity_poly.type
_entity_poly.pdbx_seq_one_letter_code
_entity_poly.pdbx_strand_id
1 'polypeptide(L)'
;MQRYIALIVLTVIVLAGPVLLSGIQWHGGKALTPVDPLTSVGLVLLMATAIGAVLGHHQRLFALLLLGCVGLFVTLTFARFSAPDLALTQLSVEVMAVIIMMLALSFLPQTTPRESSRFRKGRDLGVAALGGLGIGLVSFAIMTRPHSTIADFFLSQSKPGGGG
;
A
#
# COMPACT_ATOMS: atom_id res chain seq x y z
N MET A 1 -9.97 6.87 -19.14
CA MET A 1 -9.29 6.14 -18.04
C MET A 1 -9.88 6.41 -16.66
N GLN A 2 -9.92 7.65 -16.14
CA GLN A 2 -10.37 7.91 -14.76
C GLN A 2 -11.81 7.46 -14.43
N ARG A 3 -12.74 7.52 -15.39
CA ARG A 3 -14.11 6.99 -15.20
C ARG A 3 -14.12 5.46 -15.08
N TYR A 4 -13.33 4.75 -15.89
CA TYR A 4 -13.22 3.29 -15.82
C TYR A 4 -12.62 2.83 -14.49
N ILE A 5 -11.56 3.48 -14.01
CA ILE A 5 -10.95 3.17 -12.72
C ILE A 5 -11.95 3.39 -11.58
N ALA A 6 -12.66 4.52 -11.59
CA ALA A 6 -13.68 4.80 -10.59
C ALA A 6 -14.80 3.74 -10.60
N LEU A 7 -15.24 3.30 -11.79
CA LEU A 7 -16.23 2.23 -11.92
C LEU A 7 -15.71 0.89 -11.40
N ILE A 8 -14.47 0.51 -11.70
CA ILE A 8 -13.87 -0.74 -11.21
C ILE A 8 -13.85 -0.74 -9.67
N VAL A 9 -13.35 0.33 -9.05
CA VAL A 9 -13.30 0.43 -7.58
C VAL A 9 -14.71 0.42 -6.99
N LEU A 10 -15.66 1.14 -7.60
CA LEU A 10 -17.05 1.15 -7.16
C LEU A 10 -17.69 -0.24 -7.24
N THR A 11 -17.46 -0.97 -8.34
CA THR A 11 -17.98 -2.33 -8.52
C THR A 11 -17.44 -3.27 -7.45
N VAL A 12 -16.15 -3.19 -7.13
CA VAL A 12 -15.57 -3.98 -6.03
C VAL A 12 -16.24 -3.63 -4.70
N ILE A 13 -16.43 -2.34 -4.40
CA ILE A 13 -17.10 -1.90 -3.17
C ILE A 13 -18.55 -2.39 -3.11
N VAL A 14 -19.30 -2.31 -4.21
CA VAL A 14 -20.72 -2.69 -4.27
C VAL A 14 -20.89 -4.21 -4.17
N LEU A 15 -20.00 -5.00 -4.77
CA LEU A 15 -20.07 -6.46 -4.72
C LEU A 15 -19.54 -7.02 -3.39
N ALA A 16 -18.42 -6.52 -2.90
CA ALA A 16 -17.81 -7.01 -1.66
C ALA A 16 -18.48 -6.42 -0.41
N GLY A 17 -18.90 -5.15 -0.45
CA GLY A 17 -19.42 -4.41 0.70
C GLY A 17 -20.57 -5.12 1.43
N PRO A 18 -21.64 -5.56 0.75
CA PRO A 18 -22.75 -6.25 1.40
C PRO A 18 -22.31 -7.54 2.09
N VAL A 19 -21.45 -8.35 1.46
CA VAL A 19 -20.91 -9.59 2.04
C VAL A 19 -20.08 -9.30 3.29
N LEU A 20 -19.26 -8.24 3.24
CA LEU A 20 -18.45 -7.81 4.38
C LEU A 20 -19.34 -7.32 5.54
N LEU A 21 -20.45 -6.64 5.26
CA LEU A 21 -21.35 -6.10 6.29
C LEU A 21 -22.28 -7.15 6.90
N SER A 22 -22.69 -8.19 6.16
CA SER A 22 -23.72 -9.13 6.60
C SER A 22 -23.18 -10.34 7.38
N GLY A 23 -21.88 -10.63 7.33
CA GLY A 23 -21.34 -11.91 7.83
C GLY A 23 -20.03 -11.85 8.61
N ILE A 24 -19.40 -10.68 8.75
CA ILE A 24 -18.05 -10.58 9.33
C ILE A 24 -18.09 -10.01 10.74
N GLN A 25 -17.61 -10.82 11.69
CA GLN A 25 -17.08 -10.31 12.96
C GLN A 25 -15.75 -9.60 12.67
N TRP A 26 -15.72 -8.28 12.81
CA TRP A 26 -14.55 -7.45 12.47
C TRP A 26 -13.35 -7.71 13.38
N HIS A 27 -13.57 -8.22 14.60
CA HIS A 27 -12.53 -8.66 15.50
C HIS A 27 -12.51 -10.19 15.57
N GLY A 28 -11.39 -10.79 15.16
CA GLY A 28 -11.23 -12.24 15.07
C GLY A 28 -10.90 -12.99 16.36
N GLY A 29 -10.90 -12.30 17.51
CA GLY A 29 -10.68 -12.89 18.84
C GLY A 29 -9.21 -13.13 19.22
N LYS A 30 -8.25 -12.89 18.32
CA LYS A 30 -6.81 -12.90 18.66
C LYS A 30 -6.42 -11.60 19.37
N ALA A 31 -5.68 -11.73 20.47
CA ALA A 31 -5.17 -10.59 21.22
C ALA A 31 -4.29 -9.69 20.32
N LEU A 32 -4.48 -8.38 20.45
CA LEU A 32 -3.69 -7.38 19.72
C LEU A 32 -2.27 -7.34 20.28
N THR A 33 -1.29 -7.24 19.38
CA THR A 33 0.11 -7.02 19.78
C THR A 33 0.29 -5.61 20.31
N PRO A 34 1.17 -5.40 21.31
CA PRO A 34 1.53 -4.06 21.77
C PRO A 34 2.03 -3.18 20.63
N VAL A 35 1.69 -1.88 20.69
CA VAL A 35 2.14 -0.91 19.69
C VAL A 35 3.59 -0.57 19.94
N ASP A 36 4.46 -0.93 19.00
CA ASP A 36 5.88 -0.55 19.02
C ASP A 36 6.06 0.92 18.59
N PRO A 37 6.64 1.79 19.44
CA PRO A 37 6.82 3.21 19.13
C PRO A 37 7.64 3.48 17.87
N LEU A 38 8.64 2.65 17.57
CA LEU A 38 9.47 2.83 16.38
C LEU A 38 8.65 2.57 15.10
N THR A 39 7.89 1.48 15.10
CA THR A 39 7.02 1.12 13.96
C THR A 39 5.90 2.13 13.77
N SER A 40 5.33 2.68 14.85
CA SER A 40 4.27 3.70 14.74
C SER A 40 4.78 5.01 14.17
N VAL A 41 5.97 5.47 14.56
CA VAL A 41 6.62 6.65 13.95
C VAL A 41 6.87 6.41 12.46
N GLY A 42 7.41 5.24 12.09
CA GLY A 42 7.61 4.88 10.69
C GLY A 42 6.31 4.91 9.88
N LEU A 43 5.21 4.40 10.44
CA LEU A 43 3.89 4.43 9.81
C LEU A 43 3.36 5.86 9.63
N VAL A 44 3.51 6.72 10.64
CA VAL A 44 3.09 8.14 10.54
C VAL A 44 3.88 8.86 9.46
N LEU A 45 5.19 8.65 9.39
CA LEU A 45 6.03 9.23 8.35
C LEU A 45 5.65 8.71 6.95
N LEU A 46 5.40 7.41 6.80
CA LEU A 46 4.91 6.81 5.57
C LEU A 46 3.57 7.42 5.11
N MET A 47 2.62 7.62 6.04
CA MET A 47 1.35 8.29 5.73
C MET A 47 1.58 9.75 5.32
N ALA A 48 2.46 10.47 6.02
CA ALA A 48 2.78 11.86 5.72
C ALA A 48 3.42 12.01 4.33
N THR A 49 4.36 11.15 3.96
CA THR A 49 5.00 11.19 2.63
C THR A 49 4.04 10.78 1.52
N ALA A 50 3.18 9.78 1.74
CA ALA A 50 2.14 9.39 0.78
C ALA A 50 1.13 10.52 0.53
N ILE A 51 0.63 11.17 1.60
CA ILE A 51 -0.26 12.33 1.48
C ILE A 51 0.47 13.48 0.78
N GLY A 52 1.72 13.75 1.16
CA GLY A 52 2.56 14.76 0.54
C GLY A 52 2.72 14.55 -0.97
N ALA A 53 2.92 13.30 -1.42
CA ALA A 53 3.07 12.97 -2.83
C ALA A 53 1.79 13.29 -3.64
N VAL A 54 0.61 13.01 -3.06
CA VAL A 54 -0.69 13.34 -3.68
C VAL A 54 -0.91 14.85 -3.75
N LEU A 55 -0.64 15.56 -2.66
CA LEU A 55 -0.77 17.03 -2.61
C LEU A 55 0.23 17.72 -3.55
N GLY A 56 1.44 17.18 -3.63
CA GLY A 56 2.55 17.66 -4.45
C GLY A 56 2.54 17.17 -5.89
N HIS A 57 1.51 16.44 -6.36
CA HIS A 57 1.52 15.77 -7.67
C HIS A 57 1.79 16.69 -8.88
N HIS A 58 1.56 18.00 -8.75
CA HIS A 58 1.87 18.97 -9.80
C HIS A 58 3.38 19.23 -9.95
N GLN A 59 4.16 19.04 -8.88
CA GLN A 59 5.61 19.18 -8.87
C GLN A 59 6.23 17.80 -9.04
N ARG A 60 6.42 17.36 -10.29
CA ARG A 60 6.76 15.97 -10.60
C ARG A 60 8.01 15.47 -9.85
N LEU A 61 9.10 16.25 -9.86
CA LEU A 61 10.33 15.88 -9.13
C LEU A 61 10.08 15.74 -7.62
N PHE A 62 9.32 16.66 -7.02
CA PHE A 62 8.97 16.59 -5.60
C PHE A 62 8.09 15.39 -5.28
N ALA A 63 7.07 15.12 -6.09
CA ALA A 63 6.22 13.93 -5.95
C ALA A 63 7.02 12.62 -6.10
N LEU A 64 8.02 12.59 -6.98
CA LEU A 64 8.91 11.43 -7.14
C LEU A 64 9.84 11.24 -5.95
N LEU A 65 10.40 12.30 -5.39
CA LEU A 65 11.20 12.21 -4.17
C LEU A 65 10.36 11.65 -3.01
N LEU A 66 9.12 12.13 -2.85
CA LEU A 66 8.22 11.60 -1.82
C LEU A 66 7.81 10.15 -2.08
N LEU A 67 7.61 9.76 -3.35
CA LEU A 67 7.37 8.36 -3.71
C LEU A 67 8.57 7.47 -3.37
N GLY A 68 9.79 7.95 -3.61
CA GLY A 68 11.02 7.28 -3.16
C GLY A 68 11.09 7.11 -1.64
N CYS A 69 10.67 8.13 -0.87
CA CYS A 69 10.53 7.99 0.58
C CYS A 69 9.51 6.93 0.98
N VAL A 70 8.36 6.85 0.28
CA VAL A 70 7.37 5.79 0.48
C VAL A 70 7.99 4.41 0.23
N GLY A 71 8.69 4.21 -0.88
CA GLY A 71 9.38 2.97 -1.21
C GLY A 71 10.45 2.57 -0.19
N LEU A 72 11.18 3.56 0.36
CA LEU A 72 12.15 3.35 1.43
C LEU A 72 11.47 2.88 2.73
N PHE A 73 10.37 3.50 3.16
CA PHE A 73 9.63 3.05 4.33
C PHE A 73 9.04 1.64 4.15
N VAL A 74 8.58 1.30 2.94
CA VAL A 74 8.14 -0.07 2.62
C VAL A 74 9.30 -1.05 2.71
N THR A 75 10.46 -0.70 2.18
CA THR A 75 11.70 -1.51 2.26
C THR A 75 12.11 -1.76 3.72
N LEU A 76 12.11 -0.70 4.54
CA LEU A 76 12.41 -0.79 5.97
C LEU A 76 11.37 -1.64 6.71
N THR A 77 10.10 -1.60 6.28
CA THR A 77 9.04 -2.45 6.84
C THR A 77 9.32 -3.92 6.56
N PHE A 78 9.71 -4.29 5.33
CA PHE A 78 10.11 -5.67 5.02
C PHE A 78 11.32 -6.13 5.83
N ALA A 79 12.36 -5.29 5.94
CA ALA A 79 13.52 -5.60 6.76
C ALA A 79 13.14 -5.78 8.25
N ARG A 80 12.24 -4.94 8.77
CA ARG A 80 11.74 -5.02 10.16
C ARG A 80 10.98 -6.31 10.45
N PHE A 81 10.23 -6.83 9.47
CA PHE A 81 9.51 -8.10 9.56
C PHE A 81 10.31 -9.30 9.05
N SER A 82 11.64 -9.19 9.03
CA SER A 82 12.56 -10.28 8.67
C SER A 82 12.34 -10.87 7.27
N ALA A 83 11.92 -10.03 6.31
CA ALA A 83 11.81 -10.37 4.89
C ALA A 83 12.91 -9.64 4.07
N PRO A 84 14.19 -10.03 4.22
CA PRO A 84 15.31 -9.32 3.60
C PRO A 84 15.28 -9.38 2.07
N ASP A 85 14.83 -10.49 1.47
CA ASP A 85 14.78 -10.64 0.01
C ASP A 85 13.74 -9.70 -0.61
N LEU A 86 12.58 -9.57 0.04
CA LEU A 86 11.56 -8.57 -0.35
C LEU A 86 12.11 -7.15 -0.21
N ALA A 87 12.91 -6.87 0.82
CA ALA A 87 13.53 -5.56 1.00
C ALA A 87 14.54 -5.24 -0.13
N LEU A 88 15.43 -6.18 -0.46
CA LEU A 88 16.44 -5.99 -1.51
C LEU A 88 15.81 -5.83 -2.90
N THR A 89 14.80 -6.64 -3.19
CA THR A 89 14.06 -6.54 -4.46
C THR A 89 13.25 -5.24 -4.53
N GLN A 90 12.60 -4.83 -3.44
CA GLN A 90 11.89 -3.55 -3.36
C GLN A 90 12.82 -2.37 -3.63
N LEU A 91 14.00 -2.33 -3.00
CA LEU A 91 14.98 -1.27 -3.21
C LEU A 91 15.43 -1.21 -4.67
N SER A 92 15.72 -2.38 -5.26
CA SER A 92 16.16 -2.47 -6.66
C SER A 92 15.07 -2.00 -7.63
N VAL A 93 13.82 -2.41 -7.41
CA VAL A 93 12.67 -1.99 -8.22
C VAL A 93 12.40 -0.49 -8.07
N GLU A 94 12.52 0.05 -6.85
CA GLU A 94 12.33 1.47 -6.57
C GLU A 94 13.36 2.32 -7.34
N VAL A 95 14.64 1.94 -7.28
CA VAL A 95 15.71 2.63 -8.03
C VAL A 95 15.44 2.57 -9.53
N MET A 96 15.04 1.42 -10.06
CA MET A 96 14.72 1.27 -11.48
C MET A 96 13.50 2.13 -11.87
N ALA A 97 12.45 2.16 -11.03
CA ALA A 97 11.27 2.99 -11.26
C ALA A 97 11.62 4.48 -11.28
N VAL A 98 12.49 4.94 -10.37
CA VAL A 98 12.98 6.33 -10.36
C VAL A 98 13.78 6.64 -11.62
N ILE A 99 14.69 5.76 -12.04
CA ILE A 99 15.47 5.95 -13.28
C ILE A 99 14.55 6.04 -14.50
N ILE A 100 13.65 5.07 -14.66
CA ILE A 100 12.71 5.04 -15.80
C ILE A 100 11.81 6.28 -15.79
N MET A 101 11.34 6.68 -14.61
CA MET A 101 10.49 7.85 -14.49
C MET A 101 11.27 9.15 -14.79
N MET A 102 12.50 9.28 -14.31
CA MET A 102 13.36 10.43 -14.66
C MET A 102 13.62 10.50 -16.17
N LEU A 103 13.90 9.36 -16.81
CA LEU A 103 14.01 9.28 -18.27
C LEU A 103 12.72 9.72 -18.95
N ALA A 104 11.57 9.19 -18.54
CA ALA A 104 10.27 9.56 -19.09
C ALA A 104 9.97 11.05 -18.91
N LEU A 105 10.25 11.61 -17.72
CA LEU A 105 10.04 13.03 -17.42
C LEU A 105 10.91 13.95 -18.27
N SER A 106 12.07 13.50 -18.73
CA SER A 106 12.90 14.23 -19.70
C SER A 106 12.17 14.48 -21.02
N PHE A 107 11.25 13.59 -21.40
CA PHE A 107 10.49 13.67 -22.66
C PHE A 107 9.10 14.32 -22.52
N LEU A 108 8.62 14.57 -21.30
CA LEU A 108 7.27 15.08 -21.05
C LEU A 108 7.27 16.59 -20.76
N PRO A 109 6.36 17.39 -21.35
CA PRO A 109 6.24 18.81 -21.07
C PRO A 109 5.97 19.06 -19.58
N GLN A 110 6.63 20.07 -19.01
CA GLN A 110 6.69 20.30 -17.56
C GLN A 110 5.41 20.87 -16.96
N THR A 111 4.51 21.41 -17.78
CA THR A 111 3.28 22.06 -17.33
C THR A 111 2.08 21.13 -17.53
N THR A 112 1.20 21.08 -16.52
CA THR A 112 -0.04 20.30 -16.58
C THR A 112 -1.21 21.23 -16.25
N PRO A 113 -2.23 21.35 -17.11
CA PRO A 113 -3.38 22.23 -16.86
C PRO A 113 -4.13 21.86 -15.57
N ARG A 114 -4.57 22.86 -14.81
CA ARG A 114 -5.38 22.69 -13.59
C ARG A 114 -6.86 22.72 -13.94
N GLU A 115 -7.44 21.58 -14.31
CA GLU A 115 -8.84 21.51 -14.78
C GLU A 115 -9.77 20.66 -13.91
N SER A 116 -9.30 20.12 -12.77
CA SER A 116 -10.16 19.28 -11.92
C SER A 116 -11.15 20.11 -11.09
N SER A 117 -12.43 20.05 -11.47
CA SER A 117 -13.56 20.56 -10.70
C SER A 117 -13.54 20.06 -9.24
N ARG A 118 -13.91 20.93 -8.28
CA ARG A 118 -13.98 20.61 -6.84
C ARG A 118 -14.84 19.37 -6.56
N PHE A 119 -15.95 19.21 -7.30
CA PHE A 119 -16.83 18.06 -7.16
C PHE A 119 -16.13 16.74 -7.52
N ARG A 120 -15.33 16.74 -8.59
CA ARG A 120 -14.57 15.56 -9.01
C ARG A 120 -13.53 15.17 -7.97
N LYS A 121 -12.84 16.14 -7.38
CA LYS A 121 -11.89 15.89 -6.28
C LYS A 121 -12.57 15.30 -5.05
N GLY A 122 -13.74 15.82 -4.66
CA GLY A 122 -14.52 15.29 -3.55
C GLY A 122 -14.97 13.85 -3.78
N ARG A 123 -15.47 13.54 -4.97
CA ARG A 123 -15.84 12.16 -5.35
C ARG A 123 -14.63 11.23 -5.30
N ASP A 124 -13.52 11.62 -5.92
CA ASP A 124 -12.34 10.76 -6.00
C ASP A 124 -11.72 10.53 -4.60
N LEU A 125 -11.77 11.54 -3.72
CA LEU A 125 -11.42 11.38 -2.30
C LEU A 125 -12.35 10.39 -1.59
N GLY A 126 -13.66 10.49 -1.80
CA GLY A 126 -14.63 9.55 -1.21
C GLY A 126 -14.40 8.11 -1.66
N VAL A 127 -14.17 7.90 -2.96
CA VAL A 127 -13.86 6.57 -3.51
C VAL A 127 -12.55 6.02 -2.95
N ALA A 128 -11.50 6.86 -2.88
CA ALA A 128 -10.21 6.45 -2.32
C ALA A 128 -10.30 6.12 -0.82
N ALA A 129 -11.03 6.93 -0.04
CA ALA A 129 -11.22 6.71 1.39
C ALA A 129 -12.01 5.41 1.65
N LEU A 130 -13.10 5.16 0.91
CA LEU A 130 -13.87 3.93 1.03
C LEU A 130 -13.05 2.69 0.66
N GLY A 131 -12.30 2.74 -0.44
CA GLY A 131 -11.42 1.64 -0.85
C GLY A 131 -10.30 1.37 0.17
N GLY A 132 -9.61 2.43 0.60
CA GLY A 132 -8.50 2.33 1.56
C GLY A 132 -8.95 1.83 2.94
N LEU A 133 -10.01 2.42 3.50
CA LEU A 133 -10.58 1.95 4.77
C LEU A 133 -11.14 0.54 4.65
N GLY A 134 -11.80 0.20 3.54
CA GLY A 134 -12.30 -1.15 3.29
C GLY A 134 -11.19 -2.20 3.32
N ILE A 135 -10.11 -1.97 2.57
CA ILE A 135 -8.95 -2.88 2.57
C ILE A 135 -8.28 -2.94 3.95
N GLY A 136 -8.16 -1.80 4.65
CA GLY A 136 -7.61 -1.73 6.00
C GLY A 136 -8.41 -2.55 7.00
N LEU A 137 -9.74 -2.41 6.98
CA LEU A 137 -10.64 -3.16 7.86
C LEU A 137 -10.66 -4.65 7.55
N VAL A 138 -10.63 -5.03 6.27
CA VAL A 138 -10.54 -6.45 5.87
C VAL A 138 -9.22 -7.05 6.32
N SER A 139 -8.10 -6.35 6.11
CA SER A 139 -6.77 -6.78 6.59
C SER A 139 -6.77 -6.95 8.11
N PHE A 140 -7.35 -5.99 8.85
CA PHE A 140 -7.50 -6.08 10.30
C PHE A 140 -8.33 -7.29 10.74
N ALA A 141 -9.47 -7.53 10.08
CA ALA A 141 -10.34 -8.66 10.39
C ALA A 141 -9.65 -10.01 10.10
N ILE A 142 -8.80 -10.09 9.08
CA ILE A 142 -8.00 -11.28 8.77
C ILE A 142 -6.89 -11.46 9.80
N MET A 143 -6.11 -10.43 10.10
CA MET A 143 -4.95 -10.53 11.01
C MET A 143 -5.32 -10.85 12.46
N THR A 144 -6.53 -10.46 12.88
CA THR A 144 -7.05 -10.74 14.23
C THR A 144 -7.68 -12.12 14.35
N ARG A 145 -7.68 -12.95 13.30
CA ARG A 145 -8.19 -14.32 13.36
C ARG A 145 -7.07 -15.33 13.58
N PRO A 146 -7.32 -16.43 14.32
CA PRO A 146 -6.41 -17.56 14.36
C PRO A 146 -6.42 -18.28 13.01
N HIS A 147 -5.24 -18.62 12.50
CA HIS A 147 -5.06 -19.36 11.25
C HIS A 147 -4.07 -20.50 11.47
N SER A 148 -4.30 -21.64 10.84
CA SER A 148 -3.33 -22.73 10.75
C SER A 148 -2.29 -22.38 9.68
N THR A 149 -1.00 -22.53 10.02
CA THR A 149 0.11 -22.27 9.08
C THR A 149 0.68 -23.58 8.54
N ILE A 150 1.20 -23.53 7.31
CA ILE A 150 2.00 -24.60 6.70
C ILE A 150 3.52 -24.35 6.84
N ALA A 151 3.91 -23.30 7.58
CA ALA A 151 5.31 -22.93 7.76
C ALA A 151 6.16 -24.07 8.35
N ASP A 152 5.61 -24.85 9.29
CA ASP A 152 6.32 -25.96 9.94
C ASP A 152 6.73 -27.04 8.93
N PHE A 153 5.87 -27.31 7.93
CA PHE A 153 6.20 -28.23 6.84
C PHE A 153 7.40 -27.70 6.04
N PHE A 154 7.37 -26.44 5.63
CA PHE A 154 8.48 -25.85 4.87
C PHE A 154 9.78 -25.83 5.68
N LEU A 155 9.74 -25.42 6.95
CA LEU A 155 10.93 -25.39 7.82
C LEU A 155 11.54 -26.77 8.02
N SER A 156 10.71 -27.80 8.20
CA SER A 156 11.20 -29.18 8.36
C SER A 156 11.78 -29.77 7.07
N GLN A 157 11.29 -29.34 5.91
CA GLN A 157 11.73 -29.84 4.59
C GLN A 157 12.80 -28.97 3.91
N SER A 158 13.11 -27.76 4.41
CA SER A 158 14.08 -26.84 3.79
C SER A 158 15.44 -27.50 3.52
N LYS A 159 16.00 -28.19 4.51
CA LYS A 159 17.30 -28.86 4.37
C LYS A 159 17.20 -30.26 3.73
N PRO A 160 16.35 -31.19 4.21
CA PRO A 160 16.33 -32.55 3.67
C PRO A 160 15.69 -32.67 2.29
N GLY A 161 14.70 -31.82 1.95
CA GLY A 161 14.02 -31.82 0.65
C GLY A 161 14.48 -30.72 -0.30
N GLY A 162 14.86 -29.55 0.23
CA GLY A 162 15.30 -28.40 -0.57
C GLY A 162 16.82 -28.27 -0.75
N GLY A 163 17.61 -28.88 0.13
CA GLY A 163 19.07 -28.76 0.12
C GLY A 163 19.63 -27.47 0.72
N GLY A 164 18.76 -26.57 1.21
CA GLY A 164 19.08 -25.21 1.61
C GLY A 164 18.18 -24.21 0.92
#